data_AF-A0A348P3P0-F1
#
_entry.id   AF-A0A348P3P0-F1
#
_cell.length_a   1.000
_cell.length_b   1.000
_cell.length_c   1.000
_cell.angle_alpha   90.00
_cell.angle_beta   90.00
_cell.angle_gamma   90.00
#
_symmetry.space_group_name_H-M   'P 1'
#
loop_
_entity.id
_entity.type
_entity.pdbx_description
1 polymer ?
#
loop_
_entity_poly.entity_id
_entity_poly.type
_entity_poly.pdbx_seq_one_letter_code
_entity_poly.pdbx_strand_id
1 'polypeptide(L)'
;MLSGQRFFARNGFDLITKGQKYNCRPCLSGGVKRLGIPKIAFSDGPRGVVMGNSTCFPVSMARGAAFDDELEYEIGSAIADEVAAQGGNYFAGICINLLRNPRWGRAQETYGEDP
;
A
#
# COMPACT_ATOMS: atom_id res chain seq x y z
N MET A 1 -0.44 8.03 11.67
CA MET A 1 0.10 6.72 11.30
C MET A 1 -0.13 5.78 12.48
N LEU A 2 -1.13 4.90 12.38
CA LEU A 2 -1.58 3.88 13.35
C LEU A 2 -0.89 3.92 14.74
N SER A 3 -1.29 4.87 15.59
CA SER A 3 -0.83 4.94 16.97
C SER A 3 -1.54 3.87 17.79
N GLY A 4 -0.83 2.85 18.23
CA GLY A 4 -1.35 1.96 19.25
C GLY A 4 -0.48 0.74 19.45
N GLN A 5 -0.05 0.52 20.69
CA GLN A 5 0.75 -0.61 21.18
C GLN A 5 0.35 -1.99 20.59
N ARG A 6 -0.90 -2.16 20.15
CA ARG A 6 -1.40 -3.37 19.50
C ARG A 6 -0.82 -3.64 18.10
N PHE A 7 -0.44 -2.61 17.34
CA PHE A 7 0.21 -2.78 16.04
C PHE A 7 1.62 -3.36 16.20
N PHE A 8 2.42 -2.74 17.08
CA PHE A 8 3.78 -3.19 17.40
C PHE A 8 3.80 -4.54 18.11
N ALA A 9 2.92 -4.76 19.10
CA ALA A 9 2.88 -6.02 19.82
C ALA A 9 2.47 -7.20 18.94
N ARG A 10 1.61 -6.99 17.94
CA ARG A 10 1.13 -8.08 17.07
C ARG A 10 2.07 -8.33 15.90
N ASN A 11 2.43 -7.29 15.16
CA ASN A 11 3.32 -7.43 13.99
C ASN A 11 4.79 -7.61 14.40
N GLY A 12 5.25 -6.94 15.46
CA GLY A 12 6.63 -7.08 15.95
C GLY A 12 6.88 -8.45 16.59
N PHE A 13 5.91 -8.97 17.37
CA PHE A 13 6.01 -10.32 17.93
C PHE A 13 5.93 -11.39 16.83
N ASP A 14 5.00 -11.28 15.86
CA ASP A 14 4.90 -12.23 14.75
C ASP A 14 6.14 -12.19 13.83
N LEU A 15 6.77 -11.02 13.65
CA LEU A 15 8.05 -10.91 12.94
C LEU A 15 9.17 -11.66 13.67
N ILE A 16 9.32 -11.44 14.98
CA ILE A 16 10.38 -12.04 15.79
C ILE A 16 10.16 -13.55 16.00
N THR A 17 8.91 -13.98 16.17
CA THR A 17 8.59 -15.36 16.57
C THR A 17 8.19 -16.28 15.43
N LYS A 18 7.65 -15.72 14.33
CA LYS A 18 7.14 -16.49 13.18
C LYS A 18 7.82 -16.11 11.87
N GLY A 19 8.76 -15.15 11.89
CA GLY A 19 9.41 -14.64 10.69
C GLY A 19 8.45 -13.95 9.72
N GLN A 20 7.25 -13.56 10.18
CA GLN A 20 6.26 -12.94 9.29
C GLN A 20 6.67 -11.51 8.95
N LYS A 21 6.72 -11.20 7.64
CA LYS A 21 7.07 -9.88 7.14
C LYS A 21 6.06 -8.81 7.58
N TYR A 22 6.54 -7.57 7.64
CA TYR A 22 5.70 -6.38 7.81
C TYR A 22 4.50 -6.40 6.85
N ASN A 23 3.32 -6.02 7.36
CA ASN A 23 2.08 -5.90 6.60
C ASN A 23 1.63 -7.17 5.87
N CYS A 24 1.95 -8.38 6.36
CA CYS A 24 1.54 -9.63 5.71
C CYS A 24 0.00 -9.87 5.63
N ARG A 25 -0.80 -9.00 6.25
CA ARG A 25 -2.28 -8.97 6.23
C ARG A 25 -2.75 -7.51 6.35
N PRO A 26 -3.99 -7.19 5.93
CA PRO A 26 -4.50 -5.83 6.04
C PRO A 26 -4.48 -5.30 7.48
N CYS A 27 -4.04 -4.05 7.64
CA CYS A 27 -4.05 -3.35 8.90
C CYS A 27 -5.48 -2.89 9.21
N LEU A 28 -6.13 -3.56 10.16
CA LEU A 28 -7.52 -3.25 10.53
C LEU A 28 -7.60 -2.02 11.44
N SER A 29 -8.47 -1.07 11.10
CA SER A 29 -8.74 0.12 11.90
C SER A 29 -10.23 0.47 11.97
N GLY A 30 -10.67 1.01 13.11
CA GLY A 30 -12.04 1.48 13.32
C GLY A 30 -13.11 0.38 13.27
N GLY A 31 -14.26 0.74 12.70
CA GLY A 31 -15.49 -0.07 12.60
C GLY A 31 -16.44 0.11 13.79
N VAL A 32 -17.75 0.05 13.53
CA VAL A 32 -18.81 0.19 14.55
C VAL A 32 -19.79 -0.98 14.43
N LYS A 33 -19.56 -2.03 15.23
CA LYS A 33 -20.36 -3.27 15.18
C LYS A 33 -21.86 -3.02 15.38
N ARG A 34 -22.22 -2.12 16.31
CA ARG A 34 -23.62 -1.75 16.60
C ARG A 34 -24.35 -1.19 15.38
N LEU A 35 -23.63 -0.53 14.47
CA LEU A 35 -24.19 0.10 13.27
C LEU A 35 -23.95 -0.72 11.99
N GLY A 36 -23.34 -1.91 12.08
CA GLY A 36 -22.98 -2.70 10.91
C GLY A 36 -21.86 -2.10 10.03
N ILE A 37 -21.13 -1.09 10.54
CA ILE A 37 -20.06 -0.44 9.77
C ILE A 37 -18.80 -1.30 9.85
N PRO A 38 -18.27 -1.80 8.71
CA PRO A 38 -17.08 -2.65 8.70
C PRO A 38 -15.83 -1.86 9.09
N LYS A 39 -14.75 -2.59 9.40
CA LYS A 39 -13.44 -1.98 9.62
C LYS A 39 -12.82 -1.56 8.29
N ILE A 40 -11.98 -0.53 8.35
CA ILE A 40 -11.02 -0.27 7.27
C ILE A 40 -9.94 -1.34 7.36
N ALA A 41 -9.65 -1.99 6.25
CA ALA A 41 -8.64 -3.00 6.05
C ALA A 41 -7.58 -2.43 5.10
N PHE A 42 -6.60 -1.75 5.70
CA PHE A 42 -5.57 -0.98 5.01
C PHE A 42 -4.49 -1.89 4.42
N SER A 43 -4.07 -1.60 3.19
CA SER A 43 -2.83 -2.10 2.59
C SER A 43 -2.00 -0.95 2.01
N ASP A 44 -0.68 -1.09 2.09
CA ASP A 44 0.33 -0.17 1.55
C ASP A 44 0.83 -0.65 0.18
N GLY A 45 1.48 0.21 -0.62
CA GLY A 45 2.05 -0.23 -1.89
C GLY A 45 2.38 0.78 -2.98
N PRO A 46 3.53 1.47 -2.94
CA PRO A 46 3.99 2.28 -4.08
C PRO A 46 4.46 1.47 -5.31
N ARG A 47 4.48 0.13 -5.21
CA ARG A 47 4.96 -0.80 -6.26
C ARG A 47 4.09 -2.08 -6.31
N GLY A 48 2.82 -1.95 -5.94
CA GLY A 48 1.90 -3.07 -5.76
C GLY A 48 1.67 -3.44 -4.30
N VAL A 49 0.81 -4.42 -4.07
CA VAL A 49 0.30 -4.78 -2.74
C VAL A 49 1.41 -5.37 -1.86
N VAL A 50 1.67 -4.76 -0.70
CA VAL A 50 2.69 -5.25 0.25
C VAL A 50 2.08 -6.28 1.20
N MET A 51 1.47 -7.33 0.65
CA MET A 51 0.87 -8.46 1.40
C MET A 51 1.10 -9.77 0.65
N GLY A 52 1.16 -10.89 1.38
CA GLY A 52 1.17 -12.24 0.79
C GLY A 52 2.17 -12.43 -0.36
N ASN A 53 1.69 -13.07 -1.44
CA ASN A 53 2.39 -13.26 -2.71
C ASN A 53 1.70 -12.40 -3.77
N SER A 54 2.03 -11.12 -3.79
CA SER A 54 1.46 -10.13 -4.71
C SER A 54 2.45 -9.74 -5.80
N THR A 55 1.95 -9.19 -6.90
CA THR A 55 2.78 -8.74 -8.02
C THR A 55 3.63 -7.55 -7.61
N CYS A 56 4.90 -7.59 -8.00
CA CYS A 56 5.86 -6.51 -7.78
C CYS A 56 6.02 -5.70 -9.06
N PHE A 57 5.31 -4.58 -9.16
CA PHE A 57 5.40 -3.67 -10.30
C PHE A 57 6.66 -2.78 -10.22
N PRO A 58 7.05 -2.13 -11.34
CA PRO A 58 7.99 -1.02 -11.28
C PRO A 58 7.51 0.08 -10.31
N VAL A 59 8.45 0.83 -9.74
CA VAL A 59 8.11 2.00 -8.91
C VAL A 59 7.34 3.04 -9.74
N SER A 60 6.46 3.82 -9.10
CA SER A 60 5.63 4.83 -9.79
C SER A 60 6.41 5.71 -10.76
N MET A 61 7.64 6.13 -10.41
CA MET A 61 8.47 6.95 -11.29
C MET A 61 8.78 6.24 -12.62
N ALA A 62 9.06 4.94 -12.58
CA ALA A 62 9.32 4.15 -13.78
C ALA A 62 8.03 3.87 -14.58
N ARG A 63 6.88 3.79 -13.90
CA ARG A 63 5.56 3.67 -14.55
C ARG A 63 5.17 4.98 -15.24
N GLY A 64 5.36 6.12 -14.58
CA GLY A 64 5.16 7.45 -15.16
C GLY A 64 6.07 7.73 -16.36
N ALA A 65 7.31 7.20 -16.35
CA ALA A 65 8.23 7.31 -17.47
C ALA A 65 7.78 6.55 -18.75
N ALA A 66 6.74 5.71 -18.68
CA ALA A 66 6.13 5.10 -19.85
C ALA A 66 5.22 6.07 -20.63
N PHE A 67 4.71 7.12 -19.98
CA PHE A 67 3.73 8.06 -20.56
C PHE A 67 2.52 7.34 -21.18
N ASP A 68 2.02 6.31 -20.50
CA ASP A 68 0.92 5.46 -20.94
C ASP A 68 -0.13 5.34 -19.81
N ASP A 69 -1.20 6.11 -19.95
CA ASP A 69 -2.28 6.19 -18.95
C ASP A 69 -3.10 4.90 -18.90
N GLU A 70 -3.26 4.22 -20.04
CA GLU A 70 -4.00 2.95 -20.11
C GLU A 70 -3.22 1.85 -19.39
N LEU A 71 -1.90 1.78 -19.59
CA LEU A 71 -1.04 0.86 -18.85
C LEU A 71 -1.10 1.13 -17.34
N GLU A 72 -1.10 2.40 -16.92
CA GLU A 72 -1.21 2.75 -15.51
C GLU A 72 -2.56 2.36 -14.91
N TYR A 73 -3.64 2.50 -15.68
CA TYR A 73 -4.98 2.03 -15.30
C TYR A 73 -5.04 0.50 -15.17
N GLU A 74 -4.43 -0.25 -16.09
CA GLU A 74 -4.34 -1.71 -16.02
C GLU A 74 -3.56 -2.17 -14.78
N ILE A 75 -2.43 -1.52 -14.47
CA ILE A 75 -1.67 -1.79 -13.25
C ILE A 75 -2.52 -1.49 -12.01
N GLY A 76 -3.21 -0.36 -11.97
CA GLY A 76 -4.11 0.00 -10.87
C GLY A 76 -5.22 -1.03 -10.67
N SER A 77 -5.78 -1.55 -11.76
CA SER A 77 -6.83 -2.58 -11.74
C SER A 77 -6.29 -3.91 -11.18
N ALA A 78 -5.12 -4.35 -11.62
CA ALA A 78 -4.47 -5.55 -11.09
C ALA A 78 -4.16 -5.42 -9.58
N ILE A 79 -3.70 -4.24 -9.14
CA ILE A 79 -3.48 -3.96 -7.72
C ILE A 79 -4.80 -4.03 -6.93
N ALA A 80 -5.89 -3.47 -7.46
CA ALA A 80 -7.20 -3.51 -6.80
C ALA A 80 -7.70 -4.95 -6.60
N ASP A 81 -7.56 -5.80 -7.61
CA ASP A 81 -7.90 -7.22 -7.54
C ASP A 81 -7.08 -7.94 -6.46
N GLU A 82 -5.77 -7.68 -6.39
CA GLU A 82 -4.89 -8.27 -5.38
C GLU A 82 -5.21 -7.81 -3.95
N VAL A 83 -5.60 -6.54 -3.76
CA VAL A 83 -6.05 -6.01 -2.46
C VAL A 83 -7.34 -6.70 -2.02
N ALA A 84 -8.32 -6.79 -2.92
CA ALA A 84 -9.62 -7.40 -2.65
C ALA A 84 -9.49 -8.89 -2.34
N ALA A 85 -8.69 -9.63 -3.12
CA ALA A 85 -8.42 -11.06 -2.93
C ALA A 85 -7.81 -11.35 -1.55
N GLN A 86 -7.09 -10.39 -0.97
CA GLN A 86 -6.42 -10.52 0.32
C GLN A 86 -7.19 -9.85 1.48
N GLY A 87 -8.44 -9.47 1.25
CA GLY A 87 -9.34 -8.92 2.28
C GLY A 87 -9.04 -7.47 2.67
N GLY A 88 -8.27 -6.76 1.86
CA GLY A 88 -8.13 -5.31 1.96
C GLY A 88 -9.34 -4.60 1.35
N ASN A 89 -9.67 -3.43 1.86
CA ASN A 89 -10.72 -2.56 1.31
C ASN A 89 -10.28 -1.10 1.20
N TYR A 90 -9.02 -0.84 1.49
CA TYR A 90 -8.41 0.47 1.39
C TYR A 90 -6.93 0.32 1.02
N PHE A 91 -6.55 0.93 -0.09
CA PHE A 91 -5.18 0.91 -0.59
C PHE A 91 -4.60 2.33 -0.54
N ALA A 92 -3.46 2.49 0.12
CA ALA A 92 -2.78 3.77 0.25
C ALA A 92 -1.38 3.73 -0.36
N GLY A 93 -1.25 3.10 -1.53
CA GLY A 93 0.04 2.93 -2.19
C GLY A 93 0.46 4.08 -3.11
N ILE A 94 -0.47 4.93 -3.56
CA ILE A 94 -0.17 5.93 -4.58
C ILE A 94 0.38 7.21 -3.94
N CYS A 95 1.56 7.66 -4.38
CA CYS A 95 2.16 8.92 -3.96
C CYS A 95 2.03 9.98 -5.08
N ILE A 96 0.98 10.79 -4.99
CA ILE A 96 0.70 11.92 -5.91
C ILE A 96 1.44 13.22 -5.52
N ASN A 97 2.43 13.13 -4.64
CA ASN A 97 3.25 14.27 -4.28
C ASN A 97 4.20 14.62 -5.43
N LEU A 98 4.43 15.91 -5.63
CA LEU A 98 5.44 16.39 -6.57
C LEU A 98 6.85 16.20 -6.02
N LEU A 99 7.75 15.69 -6.84
CA LEU A 99 9.18 15.65 -6.56
C LEU A 99 9.79 17.06 -6.63
N ARG A 100 9.69 17.82 -5.55
CA ARG A 100 10.26 19.18 -5.47
C ARG A 100 11.77 19.21 -5.23
N ASN A 101 12.31 18.17 -4.60
CA ASN A 101 13.73 18.08 -4.26
C ASN A 101 14.23 16.67 -4.57
N PRO A 102 15.23 16.50 -5.46
CA PRO A 102 15.72 15.19 -5.86
C PRO A 102 16.36 14.39 -4.72
N ARG A 103 16.70 15.02 -3.59
CA ARG A 103 17.22 14.36 -2.39
C ARG A 103 16.13 13.71 -1.54
N TRP A 104 14.85 13.83 -1.92
CA TRP A 104 13.76 13.25 -1.15
C TRP A 104 13.85 11.72 -1.17
N GLY A 105 14.04 11.09 0.00
CA GLY A 105 14.24 9.64 0.11
C GLY A 105 13.05 8.75 -0.32
N ARG A 106 11.91 9.36 -0.65
CA ARG A 106 10.74 8.70 -1.24
C ARG A 106 10.48 9.12 -2.69
N ALA A 107 11.45 9.77 -3.34
CA ALA A 107 11.31 10.27 -4.72
C ALA A 107 10.80 9.20 -5.68
N GLN A 108 11.31 7.97 -5.57
CA GLN A 108 10.90 6.82 -6.38
C GLN A 108 9.40 6.49 -6.33
N GLU A 109 8.70 6.89 -5.26
CA GLU A 109 7.27 6.60 -5.08
C GLU A 109 6.38 7.57 -5.87
N THR A 110 6.92 8.72 -6.28
CA THR A 110 6.23 9.76 -7.06
C THR A 110 6.22 9.44 -8.56
N TYR A 111 5.36 10.10 -9.34
CA TYR A 111 5.40 10.04 -10.82
C TYR A 111 6.41 11.02 -11.43
N GLY A 112 6.79 12.08 -10.70
CA GLY A 112 7.73 13.07 -11.20
C GLY A 112 7.60 14.41 -10.48
N GLU A 113 8.20 15.44 -11.08
CA GLU A 113 8.17 16.83 -10.59
C GLU A 113 7.08 17.70 -11.24
N ASP A 114 6.46 17.18 -12.31
CA ASP A 114 5.43 17.85 -13.11
C ASP A 114 4.01 17.53 -12.60
N PRO A 115 3.12 18.53 -12.45
CA PRO A 115 1.77 18.38 -11.89
C PRO A 115 0.68 17.90 -12.85
#